data_AF-A0A850SQQ7-F1
#
_entry.id   AF-A0A850SQQ7-F1
#
_cell.length_a   1.000
_cell.length_b   1.000
_cell.length_c   1.000
_cell.angle_alpha   90.00
_cell.angle_beta   90.00
_cell.angle_gamma   90.00
#
_symmetry.space_group_name_H-M   'P 1'
#
loop_
_entity.id
_entity.type
_entity.pdbx_description
1 polymer ?
#
loop_
_entity_poly.entity_id
_entity_poly.type
_entity_poly.pdbx_seq_one_letter_code
_entity_poly.pdbx_strand_id
1 'polypeptide(L)'
;MVENVEASIISLLERFVEEWGVDHKIGPGSAIVADLEFESIDIIQLVVAIEQKFGRRNMGFDELLMKNGRYVDDLTVRQISNFVGAKLQLVPA
;
A
#
# COMPACT_ATOMS: atom_id res chain seq x y z
N MET A 1 -17.40 -11.50 -7.27
CA MET A 1 -17.29 -10.12 -6.78
C MET A 1 -15.88 -9.66 -7.09
N VAL A 2 -15.70 -8.55 -7.80
CA VAL A 2 -14.37 -7.97 -8.00
C VAL A 2 -13.94 -7.41 -6.64
N GLU A 3 -12.84 -7.88 -6.09
CA GLU A 3 -12.31 -7.33 -4.84
C GLU A 3 -11.90 -5.87 -5.07
N ASN A 4 -12.38 -4.95 -4.24
CA ASN A 4 -11.96 -3.56 -4.30
C ASN A 4 -10.56 -3.45 -3.66
N VAL A 5 -9.53 -3.42 -4.50
CA VAL A 5 -8.13 -3.33 -4.07
C VAL A 5 -7.90 -2.13 -3.17
N GLU A 6 -8.42 -0.95 -3.51
CA GLU A 6 -8.22 0.28 -2.73
C GLU A 6 -8.78 0.14 -1.31
N ALA A 7 -10.01 -0.37 -1.16
CA ALA A 7 -10.59 -0.66 0.16
C ALA A 7 -9.76 -1.71 0.92
N SER A 8 -9.28 -2.74 0.21
CA SER A 8 -8.44 -3.77 0.81
C SER A 8 -7.08 -3.24 1.30
N ILE A 9 -6.48 -2.26 0.62
CA ILE A 9 -5.26 -1.58 1.05
C ILE A 9 -5.56 -0.65 2.24
N ILE A 10 -6.64 0.13 2.20
CA ILE A 10 -7.04 1.01 3.31
C ILE A 10 -7.21 0.19 4.59
N SER A 11 -7.96 -0.92 4.55
CA SER A 11 -8.16 -1.76 5.73
C SER A 11 -6.89 -2.46 6.22
N LEU A 12 -5.86 -2.64 5.37
CA LEU A 12 -4.56 -3.10 5.85
C LEU A 12 -3.85 -1.98 6.61
N LEU A 13 -3.79 -0.78 6.02
CA LEU A 13 -3.15 0.38 6.65
C LEU A 13 -3.81 0.76 7.98
N GLU A 14 -5.14 0.72 8.06
CA GLU A 14 -5.90 0.96 9.28
C GLU A 14 -5.44 0.02 10.40
N ARG A 15 -5.21 -1.26 10.09
CA ARG A 15 -4.71 -2.22 11.08
C ARG A 15 -3.30 -1.90 11.56
N PHE A 16 -2.40 -1.48 10.67
CA PHE A 16 -1.04 -1.08 11.06
C PHE A 16 -1.06 0.13 12.01
N VAL A 17 -1.83 1.16 11.69
CA VAL A 17 -1.90 2.37 12.53
C VAL A 17 -2.68 2.15 13.83
N GLU A 18 -3.70 1.30 13.81
CA GLU A 18 -4.42 0.86 15.02
C GLU A 18 -3.47 0.12 15.98
N GLU A 19 -2.59 -0.75 15.46
CA GLU A 19 -1.56 -1.44 16.27
C GLU A 19 -0.57 -0.45 16.92
N TRP A 20 -0.38 0.74 16.34
CA TRP A 20 0.42 1.82 16.91
C TRP A 20 -0.36 2.73 17.87
N GLY A 21 -1.68 2.51 18.02
CA GLY A 21 -2.57 3.32 18.86
C GLY A 21 -2.91 4.69 18.26
N VAL A 22 -2.81 4.82 16.94
CA VAL A 22 -3.04 6.07 16.20
C VAL A 22 -4.37 5.98 15.45
N ASP A 23 -5.29 6.88 15.77
CA ASP A 23 -6.55 7.03 15.04
C ASP A 23 -6.33 8.03 13.88
N HIS A 24 -6.12 7.51 12.67
CA HIS A 24 -5.99 8.32 11.45
C HIS A 24 -7.09 7.96 10.46
N LYS A 25 -7.73 8.99 9.89
CA LYS A 25 -8.65 8.80 8.78
C LYS A 25 -7.88 8.56 7.49
N ILE A 26 -7.69 7.29 7.15
CA ILE A 26 -6.96 6.90 5.94
C ILE A 26 -7.87 7.00 4.72
N GLY A 27 -7.38 7.66 3.68
CA GLY A 27 -8.09 7.78 2.41
C GLY A 27 -7.16 7.55 1.22
N PRO A 28 -7.69 7.54 0.00
CA PRO A 28 -6.90 7.26 -1.20
C PRO A 28 -5.75 8.25 -1.44
N GLY A 29 -5.90 9.49 -0.97
CA GLY A 29 -4.89 10.53 -1.09
C GLY A 29 -3.86 10.57 0.04
N SER A 30 -4.04 9.76 1.10
CA SER A 30 -3.11 9.75 2.23
C SER A 30 -1.72 9.29 1.78
N ALA A 31 -0.70 10.07 2.10
CA ALA A 31 0.70 9.73 1.88
C ALA A 31 1.19 8.79 2.98
N ILE A 32 1.76 7.64 2.60
CA ILE A 32 2.18 6.59 3.52
C ILE A 32 3.26 7.09 4.49
N VAL A 33 4.24 7.83 3.97
CA VAL A 33 5.33 8.36 4.80
C VAL A 33 4.91 9.67 5.46
N ALA A 34 4.39 10.62 4.68
CA ALA A 34 4.16 11.98 5.18
C ALA A 34 2.92 12.10 6.10
N ASP A 35 1.87 11.32 5.87
CA ASP A 35 0.62 11.42 6.66
C ASP A 35 0.47 10.29 7.67
N LEU A 36 0.98 9.09 7.37
CA LEU A 36 0.84 7.91 8.24
C LEU A 36 2.14 7.56 8.99
N GLU A 37 3.20 8.34 8.79
CA GLU A 37 4.49 8.20 9.47
C GLU A 37 5.12 6.80 9.34
N PHE A 38 4.85 6.08 8.24
CA PHE A 38 5.46 4.77 7.99
C PHE A 38 6.98 4.91 7.80
N GLU A 39 7.73 4.14 8.59
CA GLU A 39 9.16 3.98 8.40
C GLU A 39 9.46 2.94 7.32
N SER A 40 10.73 2.89 6.88
CA SER A 40 11.17 1.94 5.84
C SER A 40 10.83 0.49 6.20
N ILE A 41 10.89 0.12 7.48
CA ILE A 41 10.56 -1.25 7.95
C ILE A 41 9.06 -1.51 7.81
N ASP A 42 8.21 -0.54 8.12
CA ASP A 42 6.75 -0.68 8.07
C ASP A 42 6.27 -0.84 6.63
N ILE A 43 6.91 -0.13 5.70
CA ILE A 43 6.65 -0.28 4.26
C ILE A 43 6.94 -1.71 3.80
N ILE A 44 8.05 -2.32 4.25
CA ILE A 44 8.37 -3.71 3.90
C ILE A 44 7.33 -4.66 4.50
N GLN A 45 6.90 -4.44 5.74
CA GLN A 45 5.85 -5.27 6.36
C GLN A 45 4.49 -5.12 5.65
N LEU A 46 4.15 -3.90 5.23
CA LEU A 46 2.96 -3.63 4.42
C LEU A 46 3.01 -4.39 3.10
N VAL A 47 4.15 -4.38 2.40
CA VAL A 47 4.33 -5.15 1.16
C VAL A 47 4.06 -6.64 1.41
N VAL A 48 4.66 -7.22 2.45
CA VAL A 48 4.43 -8.62 2.80
C VAL A 48 2.96 -8.89 3.11
N ALA A 49 2.30 -8.01 3.86
CA ALA A 49 0.87 -8.12 4.19
C ALA A 49 -0.04 -8.05 2.95
N ILE A 50 0.29 -7.19 1.98
CA ILE A 50 -0.43 -7.09 0.71
C ILE A 50 -0.26 -8.40 -0.09
N GLU A 51 0.97 -8.89 -0.24
CA GLU A 51 1.24 -10.14 -0.96
C GLU A 51 0.51 -11.34 -0.34
N GLN A 52 0.46 -11.41 0.99
CA GLN A 52 -0.31 -12.42 1.71
C GLN A 52 -1.82 -12.26 1.48
N LYS A 53 -2.35 -11.03 1.58
CA LYS A 53 -3.78 -10.74 1.41
C LYS A 53 -4.30 -11.18 0.05
N PHE A 54 -3.54 -10.91 -1.02
CA PHE A 54 -3.94 -11.26 -2.39
C PHE A 54 -3.36 -12.60 -2.86
N GLY A 55 -2.70 -13.36 -1.99
CA GLY A 55 -2.15 -14.68 -2.29
C GLY A 55 -1.10 -14.69 -3.41
N ARG A 56 -0.37 -13.59 -3.60
CA ARG A 56 0.57 -13.41 -4.71
C ARG A 56 1.86 -12.76 -4.24
N ARG A 57 2.95 -13.51 -4.41
CA ARG A 57 4.30 -13.11 -4.03
C ARG A 57 5.04 -12.41 -5.16
N ASN A 58 6.10 -11.71 -4.81
CA ASN A 58 7.03 -11.05 -5.73
C ASN A 58 6.29 -10.13 -6.72
N MET A 59 5.41 -9.27 -6.20
CA MET A 59 4.64 -8.34 -7.05
C MET A 59 5.51 -7.24 -7.71
N GLY A 60 6.80 -7.13 -7.37
CA GLY A 60 7.73 -6.14 -7.94
C GLY A 60 7.60 -4.76 -7.31
N PHE A 61 7.33 -4.70 -6.00
CA PHE A 61 7.14 -3.43 -5.28
C PHE A 61 8.36 -2.51 -5.31
N ASP A 62 9.54 -3.01 -5.66
CA ASP A 62 10.73 -2.19 -5.94
C ASP A 62 10.46 -1.15 -7.04
N GLU A 63 9.67 -1.49 -8.05
CA GLU A 63 9.24 -0.55 -9.11
C GLU A 63 8.42 0.63 -8.58
N LEU A 64 7.69 0.42 -7.48
CA LEU A 64 6.82 1.41 -6.86
C LEU A 64 7.55 2.21 -5.79
N LEU A 65 8.34 1.52 -4.96
CA LEU A 65 9.03 2.09 -3.81
C LEU A 65 10.30 2.85 -4.19
N MET A 66 10.91 2.52 -5.34
CA MET A 66 12.15 3.13 -5.80
C MET A 66 11.97 3.88 -7.12
N LYS A 67 12.40 5.14 -7.14
CA LYS A 67 12.46 5.97 -8.35
C LYS A 67 13.83 6.61 -8.47
N ASN A 68 14.51 6.37 -9.60
CA ASN A 68 15.87 6.87 -9.85
C ASN A 68 16.87 6.51 -8.73
N GLY A 69 16.75 5.30 -8.16
CA GLY A 69 17.62 4.82 -7.09
C GLY A 69 17.36 5.43 -5.71
N ARG A 70 16.25 6.16 -5.52
CA ARG A 70 15.82 6.72 -4.23
C ARG A 70 14.44 6.20 -3.84
N TYR A 71 14.18 6.13 -2.53
CA TYR A 71 12.84 5.85 -2.02
C TYR A 71 11.87 6.97 -2.38
N VAL A 72 10.65 6.58 -2.74
CA VAL A 72 9.54 7.50 -3.01
C VAL A 72 8.98 7.98 -1.67
N ASP A 73 9.04 9.29 -1.43
CA ASP A 73 8.57 9.97 -0.22
C ASP A 73 7.10 10.38 -0.29
N ASP A 74 6.56 10.57 -1.50
CA ASP A 74 5.17 10.98 -1.75
C ASP A 74 4.22 9.82 -2.12
N LEU A 75 4.56 8.58 -1.72
CA LEU A 75 3.76 7.40 -2.04
C LEU A 75 2.39 7.45 -1.37
N THR A 76 1.32 7.40 -2.17
CA THR A 76 -0.07 7.45 -1.71
C THR A 76 -0.76 6.08 -1.75
N VAL A 77 -1.84 5.94 -0.97
CA VAL A 77 -2.73 4.76 -0.99
C VAL A 77 -3.26 4.44 -2.40
N ARG A 78 -3.64 5.47 -3.16
CA ARG A 78 -4.11 5.30 -4.55
C ARG A 78 -3.02 4.74 -5.47
N GLN A 79 -1.77 5.16 -5.31
CA GLN A 79 -0.67 4.61 -6.12
C GLN A 79 -0.41 3.14 -5.79
N ILE A 80 -0.44 2.75 -4.52
CA ILE A 80 -0.31 1.35 -4.10
C ILE A 80 -1.45 0.50 -4.67
N SER A 81 -2.69 0.94 -4.51
CA SER A 81 -3.85 0.19 -4.99
C SER A 81 -3.88 0.05 -6.51
N ASN A 82 -3.53 1.10 -7.25
CA ASN A 82 -3.38 1.03 -8.72
C ASN A 82 -2.28 0.04 -9.13
N PHE A 83 -1.13 0.07 -8.45
CA PHE A 83 -0.03 -0.85 -8.71
C PHE A 83 -0.46 -2.31 -8.48
N VAL A 84 -1.08 -2.59 -7.33
CA VAL A 84 -1.57 -3.94 -6.99
C VAL A 84 -2.64 -4.39 -7.97
N GLY A 85 -3.60 -3.52 -8.31
CA GLY A 85 -4.65 -3.81 -9.30
C GLY A 85 -4.07 -4.18 -10.66
N ALA A 86 -3.07 -3.44 -11.13
CA ALA A 86 -2.36 -3.73 -12.37
C ALA A 86 -1.63 -5.08 -12.30
N LYS A 87 -0.94 -5.38 -11.20
CA LYS A 87 -0.27 -6.68 -11.04
C LYS A 87 -1.29 -7.83 -11.02
N LEU A 88 -2.45 -7.63 -10.41
CA LEU A 88 -3.57 -8.59 -10.38
C LEU A 88 -4.30 -8.74 -11.72
N GLN A 89 -3.92 -8.00 -12.77
CA GLN A 89 -4.60 -7.98 -14.07
C GLN A 89 -6.08 -7.59 -13.97
N LEU A 90 -6.43 -6.80 -12.94
CA LEU A 90 -7.74 -6.19 -12.86
C LEU A 90 -7.78 -5.08 -13.91
N VAL A 91 -8.61 -5.25 -14.94
CA VAL A 91 -8.86 -4.20 -15.94
C VAL A 91 -9.38 -2.98 -15.17
N PRO A 92 -8.78 -1.78 -15.32
CA PRO A 92 -9.33 -0.58 -14.69
C PRO A 92 -10.77 -0.39 -15.19
N ALA A 93 -11.71 -0.28 -14.24
CA ALA A 93 -13.10 0.04 -14.53
C ALA A 93 -13.23 1.48 -15.04
#